data_AF-A0A1C7MUN3-F1
#
_entry.id   AF-A0A1C7MUN3-F1
#
_cell.length_a   1.000
_cell.length_b   1.000
_cell.length_c   1.000
_cell.angle_alpha   90.00
_cell.angle_beta   90.00
_cell.angle_gamma   90.00
#
_symmetry.space_group_name_H-M   'P 1'
#
loop_
_entity.id
_entity.type
_entity.pdbx_description
1 polymer ?
#
loop_
_entity_poly.entity_id
_entity_poly.type
_entity_poly.pdbx_seq_one_letter_code
_entity_poly.pdbx_strand_id
1 'polypeptide(L)'
;MLGGSPQQQPSGTRRTVNRRMHRVTPQMIEQVRAMFPDIPTAAIQADLQRTGSVETTVDNALRDGSLPLPPQSSSNTNSPTMNSTSSSSTNARGSPSHPNLVQRYKIDAQKEKELEQEPPKVWEASPDKRQEMLKKRKEFMVLQARKKLMEQQQKKQQANDASAEKTFDDMSVEELNSLSAEQRRDQMLKALERRTSS
;
A
#
# COMPACT_ATOMS: atom_id res chain seq x y z
N MET A 1 -37.94 40.30 25.20
CA MET A 1 -37.70 38.94 25.71
C MET A 1 -36.61 38.31 24.87
N LEU A 2 -35.59 37.76 25.54
CA LEU A 2 -34.33 37.23 24.99
C LEU A 2 -34.55 36.09 23.99
N GLY A 3 -33.71 36.07 22.96
CA GLY A 3 -33.56 34.96 22.02
C GLY A 3 -32.78 33.77 22.62
N GLY A 4 -32.87 32.64 21.93
CA GLY A 4 -32.13 31.43 22.25
C GLY A 4 -32.46 30.30 21.26
N SER A 5 -31.84 30.34 20.08
CA SER A 5 -31.84 29.22 19.13
C SER A 5 -30.93 28.10 19.66
N PRO A 6 -31.36 26.83 19.69
CA PRO A 6 -30.51 25.74 20.14
C PRO A 6 -29.44 25.44 19.08
N GLN A 7 -28.18 25.60 19.49
CA GLN A 7 -27.00 25.29 18.71
C GLN A 7 -26.81 23.77 18.59
N GLN A 8 -27.01 23.25 17.37
CA GLN A 8 -26.67 21.87 17.01
C GLN A 8 -25.15 21.72 16.91
N GLN A 9 -24.59 20.83 17.74
CA GLN A 9 -23.19 20.42 17.68
C GLN A 9 -22.97 19.49 16.48
N PRO A 10 -21.88 19.64 15.69
CA PRO A 10 -21.53 18.66 14.68
C PRO A 10 -20.91 17.43 15.35
N SER A 11 -21.66 16.34 15.39
CA SER A 11 -21.17 15.01 15.74
C SER A 11 -20.05 14.60 14.78
N GLY A 12 -18.81 14.70 15.25
CA GLY A 12 -17.63 14.29 14.50
C GLY A 12 -17.69 12.80 14.17
N THR A 13 -17.91 12.48 12.90
CA THR A 13 -17.84 11.12 12.37
C THR A 13 -16.40 10.62 12.57
N ARG A 14 -16.17 9.84 13.65
CA ARG A 14 -14.90 9.14 13.87
C ARG A 14 -14.65 8.26 12.64
N ARG A 15 -13.78 8.72 11.74
CA ARG A 15 -13.28 7.93 10.60
C ARG A 15 -12.73 6.64 11.16
N THR A 16 -13.46 5.54 11.01
CA THR A 16 -12.95 4.21 11.28
C THR A 16 -11.90 3.96 10.21
N VAL A 17 -10.65 4.33 10.52
CA VAL A 17 -9.49 3.87 9.75
C VAL A 17 -9.67 2.37 9.66
N ASN A 18 -9.82 1.87 8.44
CA ASN A 18 -9.97 0.45 8.13
C ASN A 18 -8.61 -0.22 8.44
N ARG A 19 -8.29 -0.28 9.74
CA ARG A 19 -7.05 -0.81 10.28
C ARG A 19 -7.05 -2.29 9.97
N ARG A 20 -5.94 -2.74 9.39
CA ARG A 20 -5.69 -4.16 9.19
C ARG A 20 -5.72 -4.80 10.58
N MET A 21 -6.62 -5.74 10.79
CA MET A 21 -6.66 -6.53 12.01
C MET A 21 -5.44 -7.44 12.00
N HIS A 22 -4.59 -7.33 13.02
CA HIS A 22 -3.42 -8.18 13.17
C HIS A 22 -3.83 -9.56 13.68
N ARG A 23 -3.06 -10.58 13.30
CA ARG A 23 -3.25 -11.92 13.86
C ARG A 23 -2.74 -11.91 15.30
N VAL A 24 -3.54 -12.45 16.21
CA VAL A 24 -3.21 -12.52 17.63
C VAL A 24 -2.98 -13.97 18.00
N THR A 25 -1.85 -14.28 18.63
CA THR A 25 -1.55 -15.60 19.14
C THR A 25 -2.00 -15.72 20.61
N PRO A 26 -2.35 -16.93 21.08
CA PRO A 26 -2.72 -17.14 22.49
C PRO A 26 -1.62 -16.70 23.47
N GLN A 27 -0.35 -16.88 23.10
CA GLN A 27 0.80 -16.48 23.91
C GLN A 27 0.84 -14.96 24.16
N MET A 28 0.53 -14.14 23.14
CA MET A 28 0.48 -12.68 23.30
C MET A 28 -0.60 -12.25 24.31
N ILE A 29 -1.74 -12.94 24.29
CA ILE A 29 -2.85 -12.67 25.21
C ILE A 29 -2.45 -13.06 26.64
N GLU A 30 -1.85 -14.23 26.80
CA GLU A 30 -1.43 -14.75 28.11
C GLU A 30 -0.36 -13.87 28.76
N GLN A 31 0.59 -13.36 27.97
CA GLN A 31 1.60 -12.41 28.45
C GLN A 31 0.96 -11.13 29.01
N VAL A 32 0.00 -10.53 28.30
CA VAL A 32 -0.71 -9.34 28.80
C VAL A 32 -1.55 -9.69 30.04
N ARG A 33 -2.23 -10.84 30.05
CA ARG A 33 -3.04 -11.30 31.18
C ARG A 33 -2.22 -11.55 32.44
N ALA A 34 -1.00 -12.06 32.31
CA ALA A 34 -0.11 -12.28 33.46
C ALA A 34 0.28 -10.98 34.16
N MET A 35 0.37 -9.87 33.42
CA MET A 35 0.63 -8.53 33.98
C MET A 35 -0.65 -7.84 34.46
N PHE A 36 -1.78 -8.06 33.76
CA PHE A 36 -3.07 -7.42 34.03
C PHE A 36 -4.18 -8.46 34.17
N PRO A 37 -4.32 -9.10 35.35
CA PRO A 37 -5.34 -10.13 35.57
C PRO A 37 -6.78 -9.57 35.57
N ASP A 38 -6.94 -8.28 35.87
CA ASP A 38 -8.24 -7.60 35.94
C ASP A 38 -8.82 -7.26 34.57
N ILE A 39 -8.00 -7.27 33.51
CA ILE A 39 -8.43 -6.92 32.16
C ILE A 39 -8.98 -8.16 31.45
N PRO A 40 -10.21 -8.12 30.90
CA PRO A 40 -10.81 -9.28 30.26
C PRO A 40 -10.07 -9.65 28.97
N THR A 41 -9.94 -10.96 28.73
CA THR A 41 -9.26 -11.54 27.57
C THR A 41 -9.80 -11.01 26.24
N ALA A 42 -11.11 -10.75 26.15
CA ALA A 42 -11.74 -10.19 24.96
C ALA A 42 -11.25 -8.77 24.63
N ALA A 43 -11.01 -7.94 25.66
CA ALA A 43 -10.50 -6.58 25.47
C ALA A 43 -9.01 -6.61 25.07
N ILE A 44 -8.23 -7.49 25.69
CA ILE A 44 -6.82 -7.73 25.31
C ILE A 44 -6.72 -8.16 23.84
N GLN A 45 -7.53 -9.14 23.43
CA GLN A 45 -7.55 -9.62 22.06
C GLN A 45 -7.94 -8.53 21.06
N ALA A 46 -8.97 -7.74 21.38
CA ALA A 46 -9.41 -6.64 20.52
C ALA A 46 -8.35 -5.54 20.37
N ASP A 47 -7.65 -5.19 21.47
CA ASP A 47 -6.56 -4.22 21.39
C ASP A 47 -5.35 -4.78 20.65
N LEU A 48 -4.96 -6.04 20.89
CA LEU A 48 -3.87 -6.71 20.16
C LEU A 48 -4.17 -6.83 18.66
N GLN A 49 -5.43 -7.06 18.27
CA GLN A 49 -5.83 -7.03 16.86
C GLN A 49 -5.64 -5.62 16.25
N ARG A 50 -5.80 -4.58 17.06
CA ARG A 50 -5.68 -3.18 16.65
C ARG A 50 -4.23 -2.69 16.60
N THR A 51 -3.43 -3.04 17.60
CA THR A 51 -2.04 -2.59 17.78
C THR A 51 -1.03 -3.51 17.08
N GLY A 52 -1.28 -4.83 17.10
CA GLY A 52 -0.36 -5.84 16.59
C GLY A 52 0.88 -6.09 17.46
N SER A 53 1.00 -5.43 18.62
CA SER A 53 2.15 -5.58 19.54
C SER A 53 1.69 -5.61 20.99
N VAL A 54 2.28 -6.54 21.75
CA VAL A 54 2.08 -6.68 23.20
C VAL A 54 2.50 -5.40 23.93
N GLU A 55 3.65 -4.83 23.59
CA GLU A 55 4.21 -3.66 24.27
C GLU A 55 3.28 -2.44 24.16
N THR A 56 2.70 -2.23 22.99
CA THR A 56 1.74 -1.13 22.77
C THR A 56 0.44 -1.36 23.53
N THR A 57 -0.01 -2.62 23.62
CA THR A 57 -1.20 -2.96 24.41
C THR A 57 -0.98 -2.80 25.91
N VAL A 58 0.24 -3.09 26.39
CA VAL A 58 0.65 -2.83 27.77
C VAL A 58 0.65 -1.32 28.07
N ASP A 59 1.25 -0.51 27.20
CA ASP A 59 1.24 0.96 27.35
C ASP A 59 -0.19 1.53 27.35
N ASN A 60 -1.08 1.04 26.48
CA ASN A 60 -2.49 1.43 26.49
C ASN A 60 -3.19 1.05 27.81
N ALA A 61 -2.96 -0.17 28.29
CA ALA A 61 -3.52 -0.64 29.55
C ALA A 61 -3.04 0.20 30.75
N LEU A 62 -1.78 0.62 30.76
CA LEU A 62 -1.22 1.49 31.80
C LEU A 62 -1.78 2.92 31.75
N ARG A 63 -2.03 3.45 30.54
CA ARG A 63 -2.56 4.81 30.37
C ARG A 63 -4.00 4.95 30.83
N ASP A 64 -4.85 4.03 30.38
CA ASP A 64 -6.29 4.14 30.57
C ASP A 64 -6.78 3.31 31.78
N GLY A 65 -5.91 2.49 32.37
CA GLY A 65 -6.25 1.54 33.44
C GLY A 65 -7.17 0.41 32.99
N SER A 66 -7.57 0.40 31.72
CA SER A 66 -8.49 -0.57 31.11
C SER A 66 -8.38 -0.53 29.58
N LEU A 67 -8.73 -1.63 28.92
CA LEU A 67 -8.76 -1.69 27.46
C LEU A 67 -10.20 -1.53 26.93
N PRO A 68 -10.40 -0.88 25.77
CA PRO A 68 -11.73 -0.70 25.21
C PRO A 68 -12.32 -2.06 24.83
N LEU A 69 -13.46 -2.40 25.43
CA LEU A 69 -14.18 -3.63 25.09
C LEU A 69 -14.65 -3.56 23.63
N PRO A 70 -14.48 -4.66 22.87
CA PRO A 70 -15.08 -4.74 21.54
C PRO A 70 -16.60 -4.63 21.65
N PRO A 71 -17.28 -4.00 20.69
CA PRO A 71 -18.74 -4.06 20.64
C PRO A 71 -19.15 -5.53 20.55
N GLN A 72 -19.97 -5.96 21.49
CA GLN A 72 -20.55 -7.29 21.55
C GLN A 72 -21.41 -7.53 20.31
N SER A 73 -20.78 -8.07 19.26
CA SER A 73 -21.46 -8.69 18.15
C SER A 73 -22.18 -9.91 18.70
N SER A 74 -23.47 -9.80 18.96
CA SER A 74 -24.36 -10.94 19.20
C SER A 74 -24.12 -11.99 18.12
N SER A 75 -23.41 -13.06 18.47
CA SER A 75 -23.11 -14.15 17.55
C SER A 75 -24.40 -14.90 17.25
N ASN A 76 -24.94 -14.76 16.04
CA ASN A 76 -25.90 -15.72 15.52
C ASN A 76 -25.22 -17.10 15.46
N THR A 77 -25.93 -18.08 16.00
CA THR A 77 -25.57 -19.49 16.12
C THR A 77 -25.60 -20.21 14.76
N ASN A 78 -24.64 -21.13 14.57
CA ASN A 78 -24.61 -22.32 13.69
C ASN A 78 -24.83 -22.22 12.17
N SER A 79 -23.84 -22.68 11.38
CA SER A 79 -23.80 -24.04 10.80
C SER A 79 -22.54 -24.23 9.92
N PRO A 80 -21.89 -25.42 9.89
CA PRO A 80 -20.79 -25.69 8.96
C PRO A 80 -21.35 -26.17 7.62
N THR A 81 -21.44 -25.29 6.62
CA THR A 81 -21.64 -25.71 5.24
C THR A 81 -20.31 -25.70 4.51
N MET A 82 -19.94 -26.89 4.03
CA MET A 82 -18.80 -27.13 3.17
C MET A 82 -18.88 -26.31 1.88
N ASN A 83 -17.69 -26.01 1.37
CA ASN A 83 -17.37 -25.71 -0.02
C ASN A 83 -17.99 -24.43 -0.60
N SER A 84 -17.24 -23.35 -0.54
CA SER A 84 -17.33 -22.26 -1.52
C SER A 84 -15.92 -21.72 -1.75
N THR A 85 -15.43 -21.99 -2.94
CA THR A 85 -14.27 -21.38 -3.61
C THR A 85 -13.93 -20.00 -3.09
N SER A 86 -12.66 -19.83 -2.69
CA SER A 86 -12.00 -18.57 -2.43
C SER A 86 -12.06 -17.66 -3.67
N SER A 87 -13.13 -16.89 -3.79
CA SER A 87 -13.14 -15.70 -4.62
C SER A 87 -12.42 -14.60 -3.82
N SER A 88 -11.21 -14.27 -4.27
CA SER A 88 -10.52 -13.06 -3.87
C SER A 88 -11.42 -11.87 -4.24
N SER A 89 -12.26 -11.44 -3.31
CA SER A 89 -13.05 -10.22 -3.45
C SER A 89 -12.07 -9.05 -3.42
N THR A 90 -11.60 -8.65 -4.60
CA THR A 90 -11.04 -7.33 -4.83
C THR A 90 -12.14 -6.35 -4.48
N ASN A 91 -12.07 -5.80 -3.28
CA ASN A 91 -12.93 -4.72 -2.82
C ASN A 91 -12.68 -3.50 -3.71
N ALA A 92 -13.32 -3.47 -4.87
CA ALA A 92 -13.50 -2.30 -5.71
C ALA A 92 -14.49 -1.36 -5.01
N ARG A 93 -14.07 -0.82 -3.87
CA ARG A 93 -14.65 0.44 -3.39
C ARG A 93 -14.28 1.46 -4.45
N GLY A 94 -15.27 2.09 -5.06
CA GLY A 94 -15.11 3.07 -6.13
C GLY A 94 -14.14 4.18 -5.76
N SER A 95 -12.85 3.93 -5.95
CA SER A 95 -11.90 4.99 -6.19
C SER A 95 -12.40 5.65 -7.46
N PRO A 96 -12.52 6.98 -7.53
CA PRO A 96 -12.62 7.63 -8.82
C PRO A 96 -11.54 7.03 -9.71
N SER A 97 -11.95 6.54 -10.88
CA SER A 97 -11.07 5.90 -11.86
C SER A 97 -10.17 6.98 -12.46
N HIS A 98 -9.18 7.40 -11.69
CA HIS A 98 -8.12 8.24 -12.21
C HIS A 98 -7.11 7.30 -12.86
N PRO A 99 -6.84 7.43 -14.17
CA PRO A 99 -5.84 6.62 -14.84
C PRO A 99 -4.44 6.83 -14.24
N ASN A 100 -4.17 8.01 -13.66
CA ASN A 100 -2.83 8.39 -13.19
C ASN A 100 -2.88 9.07 -11.81
N LEU A 101 -1.81 8.91 -11.01
CA LEU A 101 -1.64 9.63 -9.73
C LEU A 101 -1.58 11.16 -9.90
N VAL A 102 -1.01 11.64 -11.01
CA VAL A 102 -0.96 13.08 -11.35
C VAL A 102 -2.36 13.68 -11.40
N GLN A 103 -3.32 12.98 -12.02
CA GLN A 103 -4.71 13.44 -12.13
C GLN A 103 -5.45 13.32 -10.81
N ARG A 104 -5.22 12.24 -10.06
CA ARG A 104 -5.81 12.04 -8.73
C ARG A 104 -5.44 13.17 -7.77
N TYR A 105 -4.20 13.66 -7.84
CA TYR A 105 -3.68 14.70 -6.97
C TYR A 105 -3.67 16.09 -7.60
N LYS A 106 -4.19 16.26 -8.84
CA LYS A 106 -4.20 17.52 -9.58
C LYS A 106 -2.82 18.20 -9.61
N ILE A 107 -1.79 17.41 -9.88
CA ILE A 107 -0.40 17.90 -9.92
C ILE A 107 -0.15 18.54 -11.28
N ASP A 108 0.29 19.80 -11.27
CA ASP A 108 0.69 20.50 -12.49
C ASP A 108 1.99 19.88 -13.03
N ALA A 109 1.96 19.37 -14.27
CA ALA A 109 3.15 18.81 -14.90
C ALA A 109 4.28 19.84 -15.08
N GLN A 110 3.97 21.14 -15.06
CA GLN A 110 4.96 22.22 -15.15
C GLN A 110 5.79 22.36 -13.86
N LYS A 111 5.31 21.84 -12.71
CA LYS A 111 6.07 21.83 -11.45
C LYS A 111 7.18 20.80 -11.40
N GLU A 112 7.34 19.97 -12.44
CA GLU A 112 8.45 19.03 -12.56
C GLU A 112 9.82 19.68 -12.42
N LYS A 113 9.97 20.91 -12.91
CA LYS A 113 11.23 21.67 -12.85
C LYS A 113 11.41 22.45 -11.53
N GLU A 114 10.31 22.78 -10.85
CA GLU A 114 10.32 23.54 -9.60
C GLU A 114 10.55 22.62 -8.38
N LEU A 115 10.09 21.37 -8.46
CA LEU A 115 10.17 20.39 -7.37
C LEU A 115 11.42 19.48 -7.45
N GLU A 116 12.52 19.93 -8.04
CA GLU A 116 13.78 19.15 -8.02
C GLU A 116 14.40 19.08 -6.61
N GLN A 117 14.08 20.02 -5.74
CA GLN A 117 14.56 20.06 -4.36
C GLN A 117 13.69 19.16 -3.46
N GLU A 118 14.29 18.14 -2.85
CA GLU A 118 13.59 17.25 -1.91
C GLU A 118 13.06 18.08 -0.73
N PRO A 119 11.75 18.05 -0.45
CA PRO A 119 11.20 18.79 0.69
C PRO A 119 11.75 18.21 2.00
N PRO A 120 12.12 19.06 2.98
CA PRO A 120 12.74 18.61 4.21
C PRO A 120 11.88 17.59 4.94
N LYS A 121 12.54 16.54 5.45
CA LYS A 121 11.92 15.39 6.11
C LYS A 121 11.63 15.67 7.59
N VAL A 122 11.24 16.90 7.91
CA VAL A 122 11.01 17.38 9.27
C VAL A 122 9.51 17.52 9.52
N TRP A 123 9.08 17.15 10.73
CA TRP A 123 7.70 17.27 11.15
C TRP A 123 7.47 18.65 11.77
N GLU A 124 6.71 19.49 11.07
CA GLU A 124 6.40 20.83 11.56
C GLU A 124 5.47 20.80 12.79
N ALA A 125 5.71 21.72 13.71
CA ALA A 125 4.94 21.85 14.95
C ALA A 125 3.51 22.32 14.69
N SER A 126 3.30 23.25 13.76
CA SER A 126 1.96 23.74 13.42
C SER A 126 1.24 22.80 12.45
N PRO A 127 -0.08 22.57 12.66
CA PRO A 127 -0.86 21.63 11.84
C PRO A 127 -0.92 22.06 10.37
N ASP A 128 -1.04 23.35 10.09
CA ASP A 128 -1.18 23.86 8.72
C ASP A 128 0.12 23.69 7.92
N LYS A 129 1.27 24.10 8.49
CA LYS A 129 2.59 23.90 7.86
C LYS A 129 2.87 22.42 7.61
N ARG A 130 2.49 21.56 8.55
CA ARG A 130 2.62 20.11 8.41
C ARG A 130 1.77 19.57 7.25
N GLN A 131 0.53 20.03 7.11
CA GLN A 131 -0.31 19.64 5.98
C GLN A 131 0.30 20.06 4.64
N GLU A 132 0.81 21.28 4.55
CA GLU A 132 1.50 21.79 3.35
C GLU A 132 2.75 20.98 3.03
N MET A 133 3.59 20.70 4.01
CA MET A 133 4.79 19.87 3.86
C MET A 133 4.46 18.46 3.38
N LEU A 134 3.41 17.85 3.93
CA LEU A 134 2.95 16.53 3.48
C LEU A 134 2.40 16.56 2.05
N LYS A 135 1.73 17.64 1.63
CA LYS A 135 1.28 17.82 0.24
C LYS A 135 2.49 17.92 -0.69
N LYS A 136 3.43 18.82 -0.41
CA LYS A 136 4.67 18.99 -1.19
C LYS A 136 5.46 17.69 -1.33
N ARG A 137 5.60 16.92 -0.24
CA ARG A 137 6.29 15.63 -0.27
C ARG A 137 5.57 14.56 -1.10
N LYS A 138 4.24 14.56 -1.09
CA LYS A 138 3.46 13.66 -1.98
C LYS A 138 3.63 14.06 -3.44
N GLU A 139 3.57 15.35 -3.74
CA GLU A 139 3.77 15.88 -5.09
C GLU A 139 5.16 15.50 -5.62
N PHE A 140 6.21 15.76 -4.84
CA PHE A 140 7.59 15.36 -5.13
C PHE A 140 7.71 13.86 -5.45
N MET A 141 7.15 13.00 -4.58
CA MET A 141 7.21 11.55 -4.76
C MET A 141 6.53 11.10 -6.06
N VAL A 142 5.38 11.67 -6.40
CA VAL A 142 4.65 11.32 -7.63
C VAL A 142 5.46 11.72 -8.87
N LEU A 143 6.07 12.90 -8.88
CA LEU A 143 6.89 13.37 -9.99
C LEU A 143 8.18 12.56 -10.14
N GLN A 144 8.86 12.26 -9.03
CA GLN A 144 10.04 11.39 -9.03
C GLN A 144 9.71 9.99 -9.56
N ALA A 145 8.57 9.41 -9.13
CA ALA A 145 8.11 8.12 -9.63
C ALA A 145 7.84 8.16 -11.14
N ARG A 146 7.24 9.25 -11.64
CA ARG A 146 7.00 9.46 -13.08
C ARG A 146 8.32 9.51 -13.87
N LYS A 147 9.30 10.30 -13.40
CA LYS A 147 10.63 10.40 -14.04
C LYS A 147 11.31 9.03 -14.12
N LYS A 148 11.35 8.31 -13.00
CA LYS A 148 11.93 6.97 -12.92
C LYS A 148 11.21 5.95 -13.80
N LEU A 149 9.90 6.08 -13.98
CA LEU A 149 9.13 5.22 -14.87
C LEU A 149 9.45 5.50 -16.34
N MET A 150 9.57 6.78 -16.72
CA MET A 150 9.93 7.16 -18.09
C MET A 150 11.34 6.68 -18.45
N GLU A 151 12.31 6.85 -17.56
CA GLU A 151 13.69 6.35 -17.74
C GLU A 151 13.72 4.83 -17.89
N GLN A 152 12.97 4.09 -17.06
CA GLN A 152 12.87 2.64 -17.20
C GLN A 152 12.22 2.21 -18.52
N GLN A 153 11.23 2.96 -19.02
CA GLN A 153 10.63 2.68 -20.33
C GLN A 153 11.62 2.92 -21.46
N GLN A 154 12.38 4.03 -21.42
CA GLN A 154 13.42 4.31 -22.40
C GLN A 154 14.53 3.25 -22.35
N LYS A 155 14.98 2.85 -21.17
CA LYS A 155 15.99 1.80 -21.01
C LYS A 155 15.49 0.45 -21.52
N LYS A 156 14.21 0.11 -21.29
CA LYS A 156 13.60 -1.10 -21.85
C LYS A 156 13.47 -1.04 -23.36
N GLN A 157 13.13 0.12 -23.92
CA GLN A 157 13.09 0.34 -25.37
C GLN A 157 14.49 0.19 -25.98
N GLN A 158 15.49 0.86 -25.42
CA GLN A 158 16.89 0.74 -25.86
C GLN A 158 17.43 -0.68 -25.73
N ALA A 159 17.11 -1.39 -24.64
CA ALA A 159 17.50 -2.79 -24.49
C ALA A 159 16.82 -3.68 -25.53
N ASN A 160 15.52 -3.47 -25.79
CA ASN A 160 14.79 -4.18 -26.83
C ASN A 160 15.37 -3.88 -28.22
N ASP A 161 15.64 -2.62 -28.55
CA ASP A 161 16.22 -2.21 -29.84
C ASP A 161 17.63 -2.78 -30.02
N ALA A 162 18.48 -2.73 -28.99
CA ALA A 162 19.82 -3.32 -29.02
C ALA A 162 19.79 -4.86 -29.15
N SER A 163 18.83 -5.52 -28.52
CA SER A 163 18.63 -6.98 -28.66
C SER A 163 17.95 -7.38 -29.97
N ALA A 164 17.26 -6.46 -30.66
CA ALA A 164 16.66 -6.70 -31.97
C ALA A 164 17.69 -6.57 -33.11
N GLU A 165 18.76 -5.79 -32.89
CA GLU A 165 19.90 -5.65 -33.79
C GLU A 165 20.86 -6.84 -33.71
N LYS A 166 21.07 -7.41 -32.51
CA LYS A 166 21.91 -8.61 -32.33
C LYS A 166 21.25 -9.84 -32.98
N THR A 167 21.97 -10.45 -33.91
CA THR A 167 21.58 -11.75 -34.49
C THR A 167 21.98 -12.89 -33.58
N PHE A 168 21.38 -14.06 -33.78
CA PHE A 168 21.70 -15.28 -33.02
C PHE A 168 23.20 -15.59 -32.96
N ASP A 169 23.93 -15.32 -34.04
CA ASP A 169 25.39 -15.53 -34.12
C ASP A 169 26.23 -14.54 -33.28
N ASP A 170 25.67 -13.38 -32.92
CA ASP A 170 26.36 -12.32 -32.17
C ASP A 170 25.97 -12.31 -30.67
N MET A 171 25.02 -13.17 -30.29
CA MET A 171 24.56 -13.30 -28.90
C MET A 171 25.43 -14.25 -28.08
N SER A 172 25.80 -13.81 -26.89
CA SER A 172 26.54 -14.64 -25.93
C SER A 172 25.72 -15.85 -25.47
N VAL A 173 26.40 -16.94 -25.12
CA VAL A 173 25.80 -18.17 -24.58
C VAL A 173 24.97 -17.89 -23.31
N GLU A 174 25.44 -17.02 -22.43
CA GLU A 174 24.68 -16.54 -21.26
C GLU A 174 23.39 -15.80 -21.67
N GLU A 175 23.46 -14.98 -22.72
CA GLU A 175 22.32 -14.21 -23.22
C GLU A 175 21.27 -15.16 -23.79
N LEU A 176 21.69 -16.14 -24.61
CA LEU A 176 20.84 -17.19 -25.16
C LEU A 176 20.19 -18.06 -24.07
N ASN A 177 20.87 -18.32 -22.95
CA ASN A 177 20.34 -19.06 -21.80
C ASN A 177 19.33 -18.28 -20.96
N SER A 178 19.30 -16.95 -21.07
CA SER A 178 18.28 -16.13 -20.42
C SER A 178 16.96 -16.05 -21.21
N LEU A 179 16.99 -16.35 -22.51
CA LEU A 179 15.80 -16.38 -23.37
C LEU A 179 14.95 -17.63 -23.14
N SER A 180 13.64 -17.53 -23.38
CA SER A 180 12.78 -18.71 -23.44
C SER A 180 13.16 -19.61 -24.62
N ALA A 181 12.80 -20.89 -24.55
CA ALA A 181 13.09 -21.84 -25.62
C ALA A 181 12.46 -21.42 -26.97
N GLU A 182 11.26 -20.82 -26.94
CA GLU A 182 10.59 -20.28 -28.13
C GLU A 182 11.32 -19.06 -28.67
N GLN A 183 11.72 -18.12 -27.80
CA GLN A 183 12.45 -16.92 -28.21
C GLN A 183 13.80 -17.26 -28.85
N ARG A 184 14.51 -18.26 -28.32
CA ARG A 184 15.77 -18.76 -28.90
C ARG A 184 15.54 -19.39 -30.28
N ARG A 185 14.49 -20.19 -30.43
CA ARG A 185 14.11 -20.82 -31.70
C ARG A 185 13.80 -19.78 -32.78
N ASP A 186 12.99 -18.77 -32.44
CA ASP A 186 12.60 -17.72 -33.38
C ASP A 186 13.82 -16.91 -33.86
N GLN A 187 14.76 -16.64 -32.94
CA GLN A 187 16.00 -15.98 -33.29
C GLN A 187 16.87 -16.79 -34.27
N MET A 188 16.97 -18.10 -34.04
CA MET A 188 17.67 -19.01 -34.95
C MET A 188 17.00 -19.00 -36.33
N LEU A 189 15.68 -19.14 -36.41
CA LEU A 189 14.94 -19.12 -37.68
C LEU A 189 15.16 -17.81 -38.45
N LYS A 190 15.12 -16.67 -37.75
CA LYS A 190 15.38 -15.36 -38.34
C LYS A 190 16.82 -15.21 -38.87
N ALA A 191 17.79 -15.83 -38.21
CA ALA A 191 19.17 -15.89 -38.71
C ALA A 191 19.28 -16.76 -39.97
N LEU A 192 18.57 -17.89 -40.04
CA LEU A 192 18.49 -18.71 -41.24
C LEU A 192 17.85 -17.95 -42.41
N GLU A 193 16.73 -17.27 -42.20
CA GLU A 193 16.06 -16.48 -43.24
C GLU A 193 16.97 -15.40 -43.84
N ARG A 194 17.78 -14.73 -43.01
CA ARG A 194 18.77 -13.75 -43.49
C ARG A 194 19.87 -14.41 -44.31
N ARG A 195 20.34 -15.59 -43.91
CA ARG A 195 21.38 -16.34 -44.62
C ARG A 195 20.90 -16.87 -45.98
N THR A 196 19.62 -17.22 -46.10
CA THR A 196 19.05 -17.72 -47.35
C THR A 196 18.58 -16.62 -48.30
N SER A 197 18.40 -15.40 -47.79
CA SER A 197 17.91 -14.24 -48.56
C SER A 197 19.05 -13.34 -49.10
N SER A 198 20.31 -13.72 -48.86
CA SER A 198 21.51 -13.05 -49.40
C SER A 198 22.15 -13.88 -50.50
#